data_AF-A0A3Q3IA62-F1
#
_entry.id   AF-A0A3Q3IA62-F1
#
_cell.length_a   1.000
_cell.length_b   1.000
_cell.length_c   1.000
_cell.angle_alpha   90.00
_cell.angle_beta   90.00
_cell.angle_gamma   90.00
#
_symmetry.space_group_name_H-M   'P 1'
#
loop_
_entity.id
_entity.type
_entity.pdbx_description
1 polymer ?
#
loop_
_entity_poly.entity_id
_entity_poly.type
_entity_poly.pdbx_seq_one_letter_code
_entity_poly.pdbx_strand_id
1 'polypeptide(L)'
;PYHQLHLIRLLTILPGFTPHPRRDPHIPEPDTFDGNVESCRGFLLQCRWVFDHQPQTYITDREKISYIINRLRGKALLWAEAADSQGLFIETRQCVEEAICTAS
;
A
#
# COMPACT_ATOMS: atom_id res chain seq x y z
N PRO A 1 19.11 -31.13 -6.13
CA PRO A 1 17.74 -30.67 -5.78
C PRO A 1 17.25 -31.13 -4.40
N TYR A 2 17.40 -32.41 -4.02
CA TYR A 2 16.84 -32.96 -2.78
C TYR A 2 17.65 -32.67 -1.50
N HIS A 3 18.95 -32.42 -1.61
CA HIS A 3 19.79 -32.04 -0.45
C HIS A 3 19.44 -30.65 0.10
N GLN A 4 19.09 -29.69 -0.76
CA GLN A 4 18.66 -28.35 -0.36
C GLN A 4 17.36 -28.37 0.45
N LEU A 5 16.37 -29.17 0.02
CA LEU A 5 15.12 -29.37 0.76
C LEU A 5 15.32 -30.06 2.11
N HIS A 6 16.31 -30.98 2.20
CA HIS A 6 16.67 -31.64 3.45
C HIS A 6 17.27 -30.67 4.48
N LEU A 7 18.11 -29.74 4.03
CA LEU A 7 18.71 -28.71 4.88
C LEU A 7 17.65 -27.73 5.42
N ILE A 8 16.69 -27.31 4.59
CA ILE A 8 15.57 -26.45 5.01
C ILE A 8 14.73 -27.13 6.10
N ARG A 9 14.46 -28.43 5.96
CA ARG A 9 13.68 -29.21 6.92
C ARG A 9 14.39 -29.46 8.25
N LEU A 10 15.73 -29.54 8.24
CA LEU A 10 16.54 -29.66 9.46
C LEU A 10 16.64 -28.34 10.24
N LEU A 11 16.62 -27.19 9.55
CA LEU A 11 16.71 -25.86 10.18
C LEU A 11 15.43 -25.46 10.94
N THR A 12 14.26 -26.00 10.58
CA THR A 12 12.99 -25.71 11.28
C THR A 12 12.84 -26.42 12.63
N ILE A 13 13.70 -27.40 12.93
CA ILE A 13 13.61 -28.24 14.15
C ILE A 13 14.38 -27.62 15.33
N LEU A 14 15.17 -26.56 15.09
CA LEU A 14 15.93 -25.88 16.15
C LEU A 14 15.05 -24.90 16.95
N PRO A 15 14.97 -25.02 18.30
CA PRO A 15 14.24 -24.09 19.15
C PRO A 15 15.00 -22.76 19.20
N GLY A 16 14.64 -21.82 18.31
CA GLY A 16 15.26 -20.49 18.26
C GLY A 16 15.37 -19.89 16.85
N PHE A 17 15.20 -20.69 15.80
CA PHE A 17 15.13 -20.17 14.43
C PHE A 17 13.68 -19.76 14.11
N THR A 18 13.15 -18.78 14.84
CA THR A 18 12.06 -18.00 14.27
C THR A 18 12.68 -17.18 13.15
N PRO A 19 12.26 -17.33 11.88
CA PRO A 19 12.60 -16.35 10.87
C PRO A 19 12.09 -15.02 11.44
N HIS A 20 13.03 -14.15 11.82
CA HIS A 20 12.66 -12.84 12.31
C HIS A 20 11.84 -12.22 11.17
N PRO A 21 10.60 -11.75 11.42
CA PRO A 21 9.84 -11.08 10.38
C PRO A 21 10.76 -9.99 9.85
N ARG A 22 11.14 -10.15 8.57
CA ARG A 22 12.08 -9.25 7.91
C ARG A 22 11.35 -7.92 7.89
N ARG A 23 11.71 -7.02 8.81
CA ARG A 23 11.10 -5.69 8.88
C ARG A 23 11.18 -5.08 7.50
N ASP A 24 10.04 -4.58 7.01
CA ASP A 24 10.00 -3.97 5.69
C ASP A 24 11.02 -2.81 5.62
N PRO A 25 11.75 -2.66 4.50
CA PRO A 25 12.63 -1.53 4.28
C PRO A 25 11.88 -0.22 4.48
N HIS A 26 12.47 0.73 5.21
CA HIS A 26 11.91 2.07 5.33
C HIS A 26 12.06 2.79 3.99
N ILE A 27 10.94 2.99 3.29
CA ILE A 27 10.85 3.71 2.02
C ILE A 27 10.53 5.18 2.36
N PRO A 28 11.23 6.17 1.81
CA PRO A 28 10.85 7.57 1.97
C PRO A 28 9.40 7.78 1.53
N GLU A 29 8.65 8.48 2.37
CA GLU A 29 7.22 8.72 2.13
C GLU A 29 7.03 9.52 0.83
N PRO A 30 6.07 9.14 -0.03
CA PRO A 30 5.78 9.86 -1.26
C PRO A 30 5.20 11.24 -0.95
N ASP A 31 5.38 12.16 -1.89
CA ASP A 31 4.80 13.50 -1.83
C ASP A 31 3.28 13.46 -1.64
N THR A 32 2.75 14.47 -0.96
CA THR A 32 1.31 14.67 -0.80
C THR A 32 0.65 15.10 -2.12
N PHE A 33 -0.56 14.60 -2.37
CA PHE A 33 -1.32 14.86 -3.59
C PHE A 33 -2.48 15.82 -3.34
N ASP A 34 -2.48 16.99 -3.99
CA ASP A 34 -3.53 18.02 -3.80
C ASP A 34 -4.77 17.83 -4.70
N GLY A 35 -4.70 16.95 -5.70
CA GLY A 35 -5.74 16.80 -6.73
C GLY A 35 -5.31 17.18 -8.16
N ASN A 36 -4.03 17.49 -8.39
CA ASN A 36 -3.55 17.85 -9.74
C ASN A 36 -3.41 16.63 -10.66
N VAL A 37 -4.15 16.61 -11.77
CA VAL A 37 -4.13 15.52 -12.77
C VAL A 37 -2.72 15.22 -13.29
N GLU A 38 -1.91 16.25 -13.50
CA GLU A 38 -0.54 16.09 -14.04
C GLU A 38 0.36 15.31 -13.07
N SER A 39 0.11 15.43 -11.76
CA SER A 39 0.86 14.75 -10.71
C SER A 39 0.26 13.40 -10.32
N CYS A 40 -0.96 13.07 -10.77
CA CYS A 40 -1.68 11.84 -10.41
C CYS A 40 -0.86 10.58 -10.73
N ARG A 41 -0.38 10.48 -11.96
CA ARG A 41 0.36 9.28 -12.41
C ARG A 41 1.66 9.10 -11.63
N GLY A 42 2.35 10.19 -11.30
CA GLY A 42 3.55 10.19 -10.47
C GLY A 42 3.25 9.73 -9.04
N PHE A 43 2.18 10.25 -8.45
CA PHE A 43 1.73 9.87 -7.11
C PHE A 43 1.38 8.39 -7.00
N LEU A 44 0.57 7.86 -7.93
CA LEU A 44 0.19 6.44 -7.94
C LEU A 44 1.39 5.52 -8.11
N LEU A 45 2.35 5.90 -8.95
CA LEU A 45 3.59 5.14 -9.12
C LEU A 45 4.37 5.06 -7.80
N GLN A 46 4.49 6.17 -7.08
CA GLN A 46 5.18 6.19 -5.79
C GLN A 46 4.44 5.34 -4.74
N CYS A 47 3.10 5.42 -4.66
CA CYS A 47 2.31 4.56 -3.77
C CYS A 47 2.53 3.07 -4.08
N ARG A 48 2.55 2.69 -5.37
CA ARG A 48 2.82 1.31 -5.78
C ARG A 48 4.20 0.84 -5.30
N TRP A 49 5.22 1.68 -5.38
CA TRP A 49 6.58 1.35 -4.93
C TRP A 49 6.61 1.08 -3.43
N VAL A 50 5.91 1.89 -2.62
CA VAL A 50 5.81 1.66 -1.18
C VAL A 50 5.18 0.30 -0.88
N PHE A 51 4.09 -0.06 -1.56
CA PHE A 51 3.43 -1.35 -1.35
C PHE A 51 4.26 -2.55 -1.80
N ASP A 52 5.04 -2.40 -2.88
CA ASP A 52 5.93 -3.43 -3.38
C ASP A 52 7.09 -3.72 -2.42
N HIS A 53 7.62 -2.66 -1.79
CA HIS A 53 8.72 -2.76 -0.85
C HIS A 53 8.26 -3.09 0.58
N GLN A 54 7.02 -2.79 0.94
CA GLN A 54 6.46 -3.04 2.27
C GLN A 54 5.25 -3.99 2.25
N PRO A 55 5.38 -5.21 1.70
CA PRO A 55 4.26 -6.13 1.53
C PRO A 55 3.74 -6.70 2.86
N GLN A 56 4.55 -6.68 3.94
CA GLN A 56 4.10 -7.11 5.26
C GLN A 56 3.39 -5.99 6.04
N THR A 57 3.63 -4.72 5.67
CA THR A 57 2.97 -3.56 6.28
C THR A 57 1.64 -3.23 5.61
N TYR A 58 1.54 -3.40 4.28
CA TYR A 58 0.32 -3.13 3.52
C TYR A 58 -0.29 -4.42 2.97
N ILE A 59 -0.80 -5.26 3.87
CA ILE A 59 -1.31 -6.59 3.53
C ILE A 59 -2.67 -6.47 2.84
N THR A 60 -3.52 -5.60 3.38
CA THR A 60 -4.92 -5.45 2.92
C THR A 60 -5.10 -4.23 2.01
N ASP A 61 -6.06 -4.31 1.09
CA ASP A 61 -6.42 -3.15 0.26
C ASP A 61 -6.91 -1.97 1.10
N ARG A 62 -7.51 -2.24 2.28
CA ARG A 62 -7.90 -1.20 3.24
C ARG A 62 -6.69 -0.43 3.79
N GLU A 63 -5.59 -1.09 4.08
CA GLU A 63 -4.35 -0.42 4.53
C GLU A 63 -3.71 0.40 3.41
N LYS A 64 -3.73 -0.13 2.18
CA LYS A 64 -3.26 0.60 0.99
C LYS A 64 -4.10 1.85 0.72
N ILE A 65 -5.42 1.74 0.80
CA ILE A 65 -6.34 2.86 0.66
C ILE A 65 -6.11 3.90 1.77
N SER A 66 -6.03 3.45 3.02
CA SER A 66 -5.74 4.34 4.16
C SER A 66 -4.43 5.10 3.94
N TYR A 67 -3.39 4.42 3.43
CA TYR A 67 -2.13 5.07 3.09
C TYR A 67 -2.28 6.17 2.04
N ILE A 68 -3.02 5.87 0.96
CA ILE A 68 -3.28 6.84 -0.12
C ILE A 68 -4.05 8.04 0.42
N ILE A 69 -5.14 7.82 1.18
CA ILE A 69 -5.97 8.88 1.77
C ILE A 69 -5.13 9.79 2.68
N ASN A 70 -4.25 9.22 3.50
CA ASN A 70 -3.37 10.00 4.39
C ASN A 70 -2.39 10.92 3.63
N ARG A 71 -2.12 10.64 2.36
CA ARG A 71 -1.30 11.48 1.47
C ARG A 71 -2.11 12.48 0.65
N LEU A 72 -3.44 12.42 0.67
CA LEU A 72 -4.27 13.40 -0.02
C LEU A 72 -4.30 14.72 0.75
N ARG A 73 -4.31 15.83 0.02
CA ARG A 73 -4.42 17.20 0.50
C ARG A 73 -5.38 17.99 -0.38
N GLY A 74 -5.78 19.17 0.09
CA GLY A 74 -6.64 20.09 -0.65
C GLY A 74 -7.89 19.43 -1.23
N LYS A 75 -8.05 19.52 -2.56
CA LYS A 75 -9.25 19.04 -3.26
C LYS A 75 -9.38 17.52 -3.22
N ALA A 76 -8.26 16.81 -3.27
CA ALA A 76 -8.27 15.35 -3.19
C ALA A 76 -8.72 14.84 -1.82
N LEU A 77 -8.35 15.54 -0.75
CA LEU A 77 -8.82 15.20 0.60
C LEU A 77 -10.32 15.45 0.76
N LEU A 78 -10.82 16.59 0.27
CA LEU A 78 -12.26 16.89 0.29
C LEU A 78 -13.09 15.85 -0.46
N TRP A 79 -12.59 15.37 -1.60
CA TRP A 79 -13.21 14.27 -2.33
C TRP A 79 -13.22 12.98 -1.48
N ALA A 80 -12.12 12.67 -0.80
CA ALA A 80 -12.04 11.47 0.04
C ALA A 80 -13.00 11.54 1.23
N GLU A 81 -13.12 12.69 1.90
CA GLU A 81 -14.11 12.90 2.98
C GLU A 81 -15.54 12.75 2.46
N ALA A 82 -15.84 13.27 1.28
CA ALA A 82 -17.13 13.09 0.63
C ALA A 82 -17.39 11.61 0.28
N ALA A 83 -16.41 10.90 -0.26
CA ALA A 83 -16.51 9.48 -0.59
C ALA A 83 -16.72 8.60 0.66
N ASP A 84 -16.11 8.97 1.80
CA ASP A 84 -16.30 8.28 3.09
C ASP A 84 -17.74 8.46 3.57
N SER A 85 -18.25 9.68 3.52
CA SER A 85 -19.65 9.99 3.88
C SER A 85 -20.68 9.25 3.01
N GLN A 86 -20.30 8.85 1.79
CA GLN A 86 -21.12 8.11 0.84
C GLN A 86 -20.93 6.59 0.95
N GLY A 87 -20.02 6.10 1.80
CA GLY A 87 -19.73 4.68 1.94
C GLY A 87 -19.02 4.05 0.73
N LEU A 88 -18.40 4.86 -0.15
CA LEU A 88 -17.76 4.38 -1.37
C LEU A 88 -16.51 3.51 -1.12
N PHE A 89 -15.90 3.60 0.08
CA PHE A 89 -14.67 2.87 0.39
C PHE A 89 -14.85 1.37 0.70
N ILE A 90 -16.08 0.84 0.65
CA ILE A 90 -16.38 -0.53 1.12
C ILE A 90 -16.10 -1.62 0.07
N GLU A 91 -16.02 -1.29 -1.24
CA GLU A 91 -15.70 -2.28 -2.29
C GLU A 91 -14.47 -1.87 -3.12
N THR A 92 -13.33 -2.28 -2.59
CA THR A 92 -11.98 -2.13 -3.17
C THR A 92 -11.82 -2.93 -4.47
N ARG A 93 -12.07 -2.28 -5.61
CA ARG A 93 -11.27 -2.49 -6.83
C ARG A 93 -11.33 -1.33 -7.81
N GLN A 94 -12.42 -0.56 -7.80
CA GLN A 94 -12.65 0.56 -8.72
C GLN A 94 -12.20 1.93 -8.18
N CYS A 95 -12.12 2.09 -6.85
CA CYS A 95 -12.14 3.42 -6.24
C CYS A 95 -10.90 4.28 -6.51
N VAL A 96 -9.69 3.74 -6.63
CA VAL A 96 -8.50 4.61 -6.72
C VAL A 96 -8.36 5.27 -8.10
N GLU A 97 -8.73 4.59 -9.19
CA GLU A 97 -8.64 5.17 -10.53
C GLU A 97 -9.84 6.09 -10.84
N GLU A 98 -11.06 5.73 -10.44
CA GLU A 98 -12.24 6.59 -10.61
C GLU A 98 -12.20 7.82 -9.69
N ALA A 99 -11.72 7.70 -8.46
CA ALA A 99 -11.57 8.82 -7.53
C ALA A 99 -10.76 9.97 -8.13
N ILE A 100 -9.63 9.62 -8.74
CA ILE A 100 -8.70 10.62 -9.23
C ILE A 100 -9.18 11.20 -10.55
N CYS A 101 -9.85 10.42 -11.40
CA CYS A 101 -10.54 10.92 -12.59
C CYS A 101 -11.72 11.85 -12.27
N THR A 102 -12.39 11.67 -11.11
CA THR A 102 -13.54 12.51 -10.71
C THR A 102 -13.12 13.77 -9.93
N ALA A 103 -11.96 13.74 -9.27
CA ALA A 103 -11.38 14.89 -8.57
C ALA A 103 -10.65 15.88 -9.51
N SER A 104 -10.49 15.51 -10.79
CA SER A 104 -9.90 16.30 -11.87
C SER A 104 -10.97 17.10 -12.62
#